data_AF-A0A519Z5X8-F1
#
_entry.id   AF-A0A519Z5X8-F1
#
_cell.length_a   1.000
_cell.length_b   1.000
_cell.length_c   1.000
_cell.angle_alpha   90.00
_cell.angle_beta   90.00
_cell.angle_gamma   90.00
#
_symmetry.space_group_name_H-M   'P 1'
#
loop_
_entity.id
_entity.type
_entity.pdbx_description
1 polymer ?
#
loop_
_entity_poly.entity_id
_entity_poly.type
_entity_poly.pdbx_seq_one_letter_code
_entity_poly.pdbx_strand_id
1 'polypeptide(L)'
;MNHLQTADYIVFFVYFIAITAYGYYVYQKKRSKNISSKDFFLAEGSLTWWAIGASLIASNISAEHFIGMSGSGFALGLAIATYEWMAAATLIIVAIFIIPVYLKNKIFTMPQFLAKRYNDSVSTVMAVFWL
;
A
#
# COMPACT_ATOMS: atom_id res chain seq x y z
N MET A 1 31.80 -20.84 0.13
CA MET A 1 30.50 -20.32 -0.32
C MET A 1 29.46 -20.91 0.61
N ASN A 2 28.82 -20.09 1.45
CA ASN A 2 27.81 -20.59 2.39
C ASN A 2 26.55 -20.95 1.59
N HIS A 3 26.32 -22.24 1.38
CA HIS A 3 25.08 -22.72 0.80
C HIS A 3 23.96 -22.60 1.83
N LEU A 4 22.78 -22.17 1.39
CA LEU A 4 21.60 -22.14 2.25
C LEU A 4 21.27 -23.56 2.70
N GLN A 5 20.77 -23.70 3.92
CA GLN A 5 20.41 -25.00 4.45
C GLN A 5 19.18 -25.54 3.70
N THR A 6 19.07 -26.86 3.56
CA THR A 6 17.88 -27.49 2.95
C THR A 6 16.58 -27.04 3.64
N ALA A 7 16.64 -26.77 4.94
CA ALA A 7 15.52 -26.21 5.71
C ALA A 7 15.07 -24.82 5.20
N ASP A 8 16.01 -23.94 4.82
CA ASP A 8 15.70 -22.59 4.31
C ASP A 8 14.91 -22.68 3.00
N TYR A 9 15.32 -23.59 2.11
CA TYR A 9 14.60 -23.85 0.86
C TYR A 9 13.20 -24.39 1.12
N ILE A 10 13.03 -25.32 2.07
CA ILE A 10 11.72 -25.87 2.43
C ILE A 10 10.79 -24.75 2.93
N VAL A 11 11.26 -23.91 3.85
CA VAL A 11 10.47 -22.79 4.39
C VAL A 11 10.08 -21.81 3.29
N PHE A 12 11.02 -21.48 2.39
CA PHE A 12 10.77 -20.60 1.25
C PHE A 12 9.67 -21.14 0.32
N PHE A 13 9.77 -22.41 -0.08
CA PHE A 13 8.77 -23.02 -0.97
C PHE A 13 7.42 -23.18 -0.30
N VAL A 14 7.36 -23.56 0.98
CA VAL A 14 6.10 -23.66 1.74
C VAL A 14 5.41 -22.30 1.82
N TYR A 15 6.17 -21.24 2.14
CA TYR A 15 5.65 -19.87 2.18
C TYR A 15 5.09 -19.44 0.82
N PHE A 16 5.84 -19.69 -0.26
CA PHE A 16 5.42 -19.34 -1.62
C PHE A 16 4.14 -20.08 -2.05
N ILE A 17 4.08 -21.39 -1.77
CA ILE A 17 2.89 -22.21 -2.06
C ILE A 17 1.70 -21.74 -1.23
N ALA A 18 1.88 -21.47 0.06
CA ALA A 18 0.80 -21.02 0.94
C ALA A 18 0.18 -19.71 0.46
N ILE A 19 0.99 -18.71 0.10
CA ILE A 19 0.51 -17.42 -0.42
C ILE A 19 -0.18 -17.60 -1.77
N THR A 20 0.42 -18.35 -2.68
CA THR A 20 -0.16 -18.59 -4.02
C THR A 20 -1.48 -19.34 -3.91
N ALA A 21 -1.55 -20.38 -3.08
CA ALA A 21 -2.77 -21.14 -2.82
C ALA A 21 -3.85 -20.29 -2.17
N TYR A 22 -3.50 -19.46 -1.19
CA TYR A 22 -4.44 -18.53 -0.56
C TYR A 22 -4.97 -17.50 -1.56
N GLY A 23 -4.09 -16.91 -2.38
CA GLY A 23 -4.48 -15.98 -3.45
C GLY A 23 -5.41 -16.64 -4.46
N TYR A 24 -5.11 -17.87 -4.88
CA TYR A 24 -5.95 -18.65 -5.79
C TYR A 24 -7.31 -19.02 -5.17
N TYR A 25 -7.33 -19.41 -3.90
CA TYR A 25 -8.57 -19.68 -3.17
C TYR A 25 -9.46 -18.44 -3.07
N VAL A 26 -8.90 -17.28 -2.73
CA VAL A 26 -9.63 -16.01 -2.69
C VAL A 26 -10.14 -15.63 -4.08
N TYR A 27 -9.33 -15.81 -5.12
CA TYR A 27 -9.73 -15.57 -6.51
C TYR A 27 -10.93 -16.45 -6.91
N GLN A 28 -10.88 -17.75 -6.66
CA GLN A 28 -11.98 -18.69 -6.96
C GLN A 28 -13.25 -18.33 -6.17
N LYS A 29 -13.12 -18.00 -4.88
CA LYS A 29 -14.25 -17.59 -4.04
C LYS A 29 -14.89 -16.29 -4.52
N LYS A 30 -14.09 -15.33 -4.98
CA LYS A 30 -14.57 -14.06 -5.55
C LYS A 30 -15.16 -14.22 -6.95
N ARG A 31 -14.76 -15.24 -7.72
CA ARG A 31 -15.36 -15.59 -9.02
C ARG A 31 -16.71 -16.31 -8.88
N SER A 32 -16.90 -17.08 -7.80
CA SER A 32 -18.15 -17.80 -7.53
C SER A 32 -19.29 -16.90 -7.04
N LYS A 33 -18.97 -15.74 -6.45
CA LYS A 33 -19.95 -14.67 -6.21
C LYS A 33 -19.90 -13.76 -7.43
N ASN A 34 -21.01 -13.53 -8.11
CA ASN A 34 -21.12 -12.38 -9.01
C ASN A 34 -21.01 -11.13 -8.15
N ILE A 35 -19.78 -10.70 -7.84
CA ILE A 35 -19.51 -9.49 -7.06
C ILE A 35 -19.97 -8.33 -7.94
N SER A 36 -21.23 -7.96 -7.77
CA SER A 36 -21.74 -6.68 -8.25
C SER A 36 -20.80 -5.61 -7.73
N SER A 37 -20.43 -4.63 -8.55
CA SER A 37 -19.57 -3.51 -8.16
C SER A 37 -20.00 -2.90 -6.83
N LYS A 38 -21.30 -2.99 -6.50
CA LYS A 38 -21.91 -2.61 -5.23
C LYS A 38 -21.33 -3.30 -3.99
N ASP A 39 -20.95 -4.57 -4.02
CA ASP A 39 -20.34 -5.29 -2.89
C ASP A 39 -18.87 -4.87 -2.66
N PHE A 40 -18.18 -4.46 -3.72
CA PHE A 40 -16.85 -3.87 -3.63
C PHE A 40 -16.90 -2.48 -2.98
N PHE A 41 -17.93 -1.69 -3.31
CA PHE A 41 -18.20 -0.38 -2.69
C PHE A 41 -18.88 -0.47 -1.30
N LEU A 42 -19.65 -1.54 -0.97
CA LEU A 42 -20.24 -1.69 0.37
C LEU A 42 -19.20 -1.94 1.47
N ALA A 43 -18.01 -2.44 1.10
CA ALA A 43 -16.87 -2.53 2.01
C ALA A 43 -16.31 -1.14 2.38
N GLU A 44 -16.58 -0.11 1.57
CA GLU A 44 -16.05 1.26 1.73
C GLU A 44 -16.61 1.98 2.98
N GLY A 45 -17.63 1.43 3.63
CA GLY A 45 -18.22 1.97 4.87
C GLY A 45 -18.13 1.07 6.11
N SER A 46 -17.60 -0.16 6.02
CA SER A 46 -17.60 -1.14 7.12
C SER A 46 -16.21 -1.51 7.65
N LEU A 47 -15.15 -0.96 7.05
CA LEU A 47 -13.78 -1.17 7.52
C LEU A 47 -13.54 -0.44 8.84
N THR A 48 -13.05 -1.16 9.84
CA THR A 48 -12.67 -0.61 11.14
C THR A 48 -11.44 0.29 11.00
N TRP A 49 -11.35 1.32 11.84
CA TRP A 49 -10.25 2.29 11.80
C TRP A 49 -8.85 1.65 11.90
N TRP A 50 -8.71 0.58 12.68
CA TRP A 50 -7.45 -0.14 12.85
C TRP A 50 -7.10 -0.99 11.61
N ALA A 51 -8.10 -1.53 10.91
CA ALA A 51 -7.87 -2.27 9.66
C ALA A 51 -7.42 -1.32 8.55
N ILE A 52 -8.00 -0.11 8.48
CA ILE A 52 -7.57 0.94 7.56
C ILE A 52 -6.12 1.36 7.86
N GLY A 53 -5.82 1.65 9.13
CA GLY A 53 -4.46 2.02 9.56
C GLY A 53 -3.43 0.94 9.26
N ALA A 54 -3.71 -0.31 9.60
CA ALA A 54 -2.83 -1.44 9.31
C ALA A 54 -2.61 -1.62 7.80
N SER A 55 -3.65 -1.49 6.98
CA SER A 55 -3.53 -1.57 5.53
C SER A 55 -2.67 -0.45 4.95
N LEU A 56 -2.79 0.78 5.47
CA LEU A 56 -1.99 1.92 5.02
C LEU A 56 -0.50 1.70 5.31
N ILE A 57 -0.16 1.26 6.53
CA ILE A 57 1.23 0.95 6.88
C ILE A 57 1.75 -0.25 6.07
N ALA A 58 0.98 -1.33 5.97
CA ALA A 58 1.36 -2.52 5.21
C ALA A 58 1.59 -2.22 3.72
N SER A 59 0.86 -1.26 3.14
CA SER A 59 1.03 -0.84 1.75
C SER A 59 2.28 0.01 1.54
N ASN A 60 2.78 0.68 2.59
CA ASN A 60 4.00 1.48 2.52
C ASN A 60 5.26 0.63 2.76
N ILE A 61 5.19 -0.41 3.59
CA ILE A 61 6.36 -1.23 3.92
C ILE A 61 6.72 -2.19 2.77
N SER A 62 7.94 -2.05 2.27
CA SER A 62 8.50 -2.86 1.18
C SER A 62 9.86 -3.45 1.56
N ALA A 63 10.44 -4.28 0.67
CA ALA A 63 11.78 -4.84 0.86
C ALA A 63 12.86 -3.74 1.01
N GLU A 64 12.66 -2.58 0.37
CA GLU A 64 13.52 -1.40 0.51
C GLU A 64 13.53 -0.88 1.94
N HIS A 65 12.37 -0.82 2.60
CA HIS A 65 12.31 -0.40 3.99
C HIS A 65 13.06 -1.36 4.92
N PHE A 66 13.03 -2.67 4.65
CA PHE A 66 13.76 -3.64 5.47
C PHE A 66 15.28 -3.60 5.24
N ILE A 67 15.74 -3.64 3.99
CA ILE A 67 17.17 -3.75 3.68
C ILE A 67 17.82 -2.36 3.63
N GLY A 68 17.20 -1.42 2.93
CA GLY A 68 17.70 -0.07 2.72
C GLY A 68 17.75 0.75 4.00
N MET A 69 16.65 0.81 4.77
CA MET A 69 16.68 1.57 6.02
C MET A 69 17.57 0.93 7.09
N SER A 70 17.71 -0.40 7.12
CA SER A 70 18.69 -1.05 8.00
C SER A 70 20.13 -0.70 7.62
N GLY A 71 20.44 -0.63 6.32
CA GLY A 71 21.74 -0.17 5.83
C GLY A 71 22.01 1.29 6.20
N SER A 72 21.04 2.18 6.01
CA SER A 72 21.11 3.57 6.46
C SER A 72 21.21 3.68 7.98
N GLY A 73 20.56 2.80 8.73
CA GLY A 73 20.66 2.72 10.19
C GLY A 73 22.05 2.29 10.67
N PHE A 74 22.75 1.42 9.92
CA PHE A 74 24.14 1.08 10.19
C PHE A 74 25.07 2.28 9.95
N ALA A 75 24.85 3.05 8.89
CA ALA A 75 25.70 4.18 8.52
C ALA A 75 25.42 5.47 9.33
N LEU A 76 24.15 5.79 9.56
CA LEU A 76 23.67 7.06 10.13
C LEU A 76 23.08 6.88 11.54
N GLY A 77 22.95 5.65 12.03
CA GLY A 77 22.34 5.36 13.33
C GLY A 77 20.85 5.69 13.35
N LEU A 78 20.37 6.17 14.50
CA LEU A 78 18.96 6.48 14.73
C LEU A 78 18.45 7.68 13.90
N ALA A 79 19.35 8.48 13.31
CA ALA A 79 18.97 9.67 12.55
C ALA A 79 18.05 9.35 11.35
N ILE A 80 18.15 8.15 10.76
CA ILE A 80 17.25 7.73 9.67
C ILE A 80 15.78 7.64 10.11
N ALA A 81 15.51 7.36 11.40
CA ALA A 81 14.15 7.27 11.93
C ALA A 81 13.40 8.62 11.90
N THR A 82 14.11 9.74 11.77
CA THR A 82 13.49 11.05 11.57
C THR A 82 12.63 11.09 10.31
N TYR A 83 12.96 10.31 9.27
CA TYR A 83 12.13 10.19 8.06
C TYR A 83 10.73 9.66 8.41
N GLU A 84 10.65 8.58 9.17
CA GLU A 84 9.38 7.97 9.60
C GLU A 84 8.61 8.88 10.56
N TRP A 85 9.28 9.54 11.50
CA TRP A 85 8.62 10.47 12.43
C TRP A 85 8.01 11.68 11.69
N MET A 86 8.70 12.21 10.68
CA MET A 86 8.19 13.29 9.85
C MET A 86 7.08 12.84 8.90
N ALA A 87 7.16 11.62 8.37
CA ALA A 87 6.09 11.02 7.60
C ALA A 87 4.82 10.88 8.45
N ALA A 88 4.92 10.37 9.69
CA ALA A 88 3.79 10.28 10.61
C ALA A 88 3.15 11.64 10.90
N ALA A 89 3.95 12.68 11.17
CA ALA A 89 3.46 14.03 11.38
C ALA A 89 2.74 14.58 10.13
N THR A 90 3.31 14.34 8.95
CA THR A 90 2.74 14.79 7.67
C THR A 90 1.43 14.06 7.36
N LEU A 91 1.31 12.78 7.68
CA LEU A 91 0.07 12.01 7.52
C LEU A 91 -1.08 12.61 8.37
N ILE A 92 -0.79 13.13 9.56
CA ILE A 92 -1.79 13.83 10.38
C ILE A 92 -2.29 15.09 9.65
N ILE A 93 -1.38 15.88 9.08
CA ILE A 93 -1.73 17.07 8.30
C ILE A 93 -2.58 16.69 7.09
N VAL A 94 -2.17 15.67 6.34
CA VAL A 94 -2.92 15.16 5.17
C VAL A 94 -4.33 14.70 5.60
N ALA A 95 -4.43 13.96 6.70
CA ALA A 95 -5.70 13.47 7.23
C ALA A 95 -6.66 14.60 7.61
N ILE A 96 -6.16 15.69 8.19
CA ILE A 96 -6.99 16.82 8.65
C ILE A 96 -7.34 17.77 7.50
N PHE A 97 -6.40 18.07 6.60
CA PHE A 97 -6.58 19.13 5.61
C PHE A 97 -6.90 18.62 4.20
N ILE A 98 -6.26 17.53 3.76
CA ILE A 98 -6.37 17.05 2.38
C ILE A 98 -7.53 16.07 2.24
N ILE A 99 -7.65 15.09 3.13
CA ILE A 99 -8.70 14.05 3.04
C ILE A 99 -10.13 14.64 2.99
N PRO A 100 -10.51 15.66 3.79
CA PRO A 100 -11.85 16.24 3.70
C PRO A 100 -12.16 16.84 2.33
N VAL A 101 -11.17 17.40 1.65
CA VAL A 101 -11.32 17.97 0.30
C VAL A 101 -11.56 16.86 -0.73
N TYR A 102 -10.85 15.74 -0.62
CA TYR A 102 -11.00 14.58 -1.51
C TYR A 102 -12.39 13.96 -1.35
N LEU A 103 -12.80 13.71 -0.10
CA LEU A 103 -14.10 13.11 0.20
C LEU A 103 -15.26 14.03 -0.21
N LYS A 104 -15.18 15.35 0.07
CA LYS A 104 -16.22 16.32 -0.32
C LYS A 104 -16.39 16.42 -1.83
N ASN A 105 -15.30 16.31 -2.58
CA ASN A 105 -15.32 16.41 -4.05
C ASN A 105 -15.49 15.07 -4.77
N LYS A 106 -15.65 13.96 -4.03
CA LYS A 106 -15.75 12.58 -4.54
C LYS A 106 -14.58 12.22 -5.46
N ILE A 107 -13.36 12.52 -5.01
CA ILE A 107 -12.12 12.24 -5.73
C ILE A 107 -11.49 11.00 -5.12
N PHE A 108 -11.23 9.99 -5.95
CA PHE A 108 -10.76 8.67 -5.51
C PHE A 108 -9.32 8.37 -5.95
N THR A 109 -8.81 9.06 -6.98
CA THR A 109 -7.44 8.85 -7.49
C THR A 109 -6.69 10.17 -7.64
N MET A 110 -5.36 10.12 -7.53
CA MET A 110 -4.50 11.29 -7.73
C MET A 110 -4.59 11.87 -9.16
N PRO A 111 -4.59 11.06 -10.24
CA PRO A 111 -4.81 11.61 -11.58
C PRO A 111 -6.18 12.28 -11.73
N GLN A 112 -7.23 11.73 -11.13
CA GLN A 112 -8.56 12.34 -11.13
C GLN A 112 -8.57 13.72 -10.43
N PHE A 113 -7.82 13.88 -9.35
CA PHE A 113 -7.63 15.18 -8.70
C PHE A 113 -7.04 16.20 -9.68
N LEU A 114 -5.95 15.82 -10.37
CA LEU A 114 -5.26 16.70 -11.31
C LEU A 114 -6.09 17.03 -12.54
N ALA A 115 -6.85 16.08 -13.08
CA ALA A 115 -7.79 16.31 -14.17
C ALA A 115 -8.84 17.36 -13.80
N LYS A 116 -9.42 17.24 -12.59
CA LYS A 116 -10.46 18.15 -12.10
C LYS A 116 -9.91 19.53 -11.71
N ARG A 117 -8.65 19.61 -11.27
CA ARG A 117 -8.00 20.84 -10.81
C ARG A 117 -7.31 21.63 -11.92
N TYR A 118 -6.77 20.94 -12.92
CA TYR A 118 -5.95 21.49 -14.00
C TYR A 118 -6.50 21.10 -15.38
N ASN A 119 -6.09 19.95 -15.92
CA ASN A 119 -6.57 19.39 -17.20
C ASN A 119 -6.16 17.92 -17.34
N ASP A 120 -6.68 17.26 -18.37
CA ASP A 120 -6.41 15.84 -18.65
C ASP A 120 -4.95 15.57 -19.07
N SER A 121 -4.28 16.55 -19.68
CA SER A 121 -2.87 16.43 -20.06
C SER A 121 -1.97 16.26 -18.83
N VAL A 122 -2.16 17.07 -17.78
CA VAL A 122 -1.41 16.98 -16.52
C VAL A 122 -1.70 15.66 -15.79
N SER A 123 -2.96 15.22 -15.80
CA SER A 123 -3.35 13.90 -15.27
C SER A 123 -2.61 12.76 -15.98
N THR A 124 -2.53 12.81 -17.32
CA THR A 124 -1.86 11.80 -18.13
C THR A 124 -0.36 11.80 -17.90
N VAL A 125 0.28 12.97 -17.84
CA VAL A 125 1.71 13.09 -17.53
C VAL A 125 2.03 12.49 -16.17
N MET A 126 1.22 12.79 -15.15
CA MET A 126 1.37 12.19 -13.82
C MET A 126 1.22 10.67 -13.88
N ALA A 127 0.18 10.15 -14.54
CA ALA A 127 -0.07 8.72 -14.64
C ALA A 127 1.08 7.97 -15.34
N VAL A 128 1.70 8.58 -16.35
CA VAL A 128 2.85 8.00 -17.05
C VAL A 128 4.12 8.05 -16.20
N PHE A 129 4.35 9.14 -15.45
CA PHE A 129 5.54 9.27 -14.60
C PHE A 129 5.50 8.34 -13.37
N TRP A 130 4.31 8.03 -12.88
CA TRP A 130 4.12 7.19 -11.69
C TRP A 130 4.14 5.67 -11.96
N LEU A 131 4.14 5.28 -13.24
CA LEU A 131 4.20 3.89 -13.72
C LEU A 131 5.66 3.45 -13.91
#